data_AF-A0A9E6EV16-F1
#
_entry.id   AF-A0A9E6EV16-F1
#
_cell.length_a   1.000
_cell.length_b   1.000
_cell.length_c   1.000
_cell.angle_alpha   90.00
_cell.angle_beta   90.00
_cell.angle_gamma   90.00
#
_symmetry.space_group_name_H-M   'P 1'
#
loop_
_entity.id
_entity.type
_entity.pdbx_description
1 polymer ?
#
loop_
_entity_poly.entity_id
_entity_poly.type
_entity_poly.pdbx_seq_one_letter_code
_entity_poly.pdbx_strand_id
1 'polypeptide(L)'
;MKKTSILLFAFCITLSAYVIAGIPTVVYANNSAAYISDISLPAGSLVAPVATAGSGATETQITANWNTSVDALHYHLDVSTSIGFGSFVTGFNNLDVNTATSYNVTGLSCGTTYYYRVRADNTCNTSSNSNIITYASAVNACNCLNTITDSRDSKTYNIIAIGTQCWMKENLKATVYKNSVAIPQITDNTLWAADATGAYSCFNNDCTTNGATYGMLYNLNAVTNANGICPTG
;
A
#
# COMPACT_ATOMS: atom_id res chain seq x y z
N MET A 1 9.45 2.72 44.98
CA MET A 1 9.88 3.92 45.74
C MET A 1 11.35 4.20 45.44
N LYS A 2 11.68 5.49 45.27
CA LYS A 2 13.01 6.11 45.02
C LYS A 2 13.51 5.94 43.56
N LYS A 3 13.82 6.98 42.79
CA LYS A 3 14.04 8.42 43.10
C LYS A 3 13.81 9.30 41.85
N THR A 4 13.19 10.45 42.12
CA THR A 4 13.06 11.68 41.32
C THR A 4 14.39 12.42 41.14
N SER A 5 14.49 13.24 40.09
CA SER A 5 15.03 14.64 40.00
C SER A 5 15.56 14.89 38.58
N ILE A 6 15.00 15.77 37.74
CA ILE A 6 15.02 17.26 37.70
C ILE A 6 16.43 17.85 37.79
N LEU A 7 16.89 18.50 36.70
CA LEU A 7 17.56 19.81 36.65
C LEU A 7 17.65 20.25 35.16
N LEU A 8 16.92 21.25 34.67
CA LEU A 8 17.08 22.72 34.75
C LEU A 8 18.21 23.32 33.87
N PHE A 9 17.75 24.01 32.81
CA PHE A 9 18.28 25.15 32.03
C PHE A 9 19.78 25.48 31.96
N ALA A 10 20.25 25.73 30.73
CA ALA A 10 21.31 26.70 30.45
C ALA A 10 20.97 27.50 29.17
N PHE A 11 20.75 28.81 29.35
CA PHE A 11 20.79 29.83 28.30
C PHE A 11 22.28 30.14 28.02
N CYS A 12 22.68 30.30 26.75
CA CYS A 12 23.82 31.15 26.40
C CYS A 12 23.73 31.59 24.94
N ILE A 13 23.69 32.91 24.75
CA ILE A 13 23.81 33.65 23.50
C ILE A 13 25.29 33.67 23.10
N THR A 14 25.61 33.53 21.81
CA THR A 14 26.67 34.35 21.18
C THR A 14 26.40 34.59 19.70
N LEU A 15 26.48 35.89 19.37
CA LEU A 15 26.60 36.53 18.07
C LEU A 15 27.90 36.13 17.35
N SER A 16 27.93 36.08 16.02
CA SER A 16 29.04 36.67 15.23
C SER A 16 28.64 36.90 13.75
N ALA A 17 29.04 38.07 13.26
CA ALA A 17 28.82 38.67 11.91
C ALA A 17 29.65 37.95 10.81
N TYR A 18 29.63 38.21 9.49
CA TYR A 18 29.63 39.43 8.65
C TYR A 18 29.64 38.86 7.18
N VAL A 19 29.08 39.45 6.12
CA VAL A 19 29.65 40.51 5.25
C VAL A 19 28.53 41.02 4.31
N ILE A 20 28.63 42.32 4.02
CA ILE A 20 27.78 43.19 3.22
C ILE A 20 27.96 42.98 1.70
N ALA A 21 26.86 42.96 0.93
CA ALA A 21 26.80 43.53 -0.42
C ALA A 21 25.34 43.78 -0.84
N GLY A 22 24.98 45.05 -1.11
CA GLY A 22 23.75 45.40 -1.81
C GLY A 22 22.65 46.03 -0.96
N ILE A 23 22.90 47.22 -0.41
CA ILE A 23 21.84 48.11 0.08
C ILE A 23 21.05 48.58 -1.15
N PRO A 24 19.72 48.40 -1.26
CA PRO A 24 18.95 49.32 -2.07
C PRO A 24 18.82 50.59 -1.22
N THR A 25 19.50 51.63 -1.68
CA THR A 25 19.38 53.02 -1.23
C THR A 25 17.98 53.33 -0.69
N VAL A 26 17.91 53.78 0.57
CA VAL A 26 16.75 54.50 1.08
C VAL A 26 16.70 55.83 0.33
N VAL A 27 15.80 55.94 -0.65
CA VAL A 27 15.46 57.22 -1.26
C VAL A 27 14.59 57.96 -0.26
N TYR A 28 15.16 58.99 0.38
CA TYR A 28 14.35 60.01 1.02
C TYR A 28 13.62 60.78 -0.09
N ALA A 29 12.29 60.63 -0.16
CA ALA A 29 11.47 61.44 -1.04
C ALA A 29 11.49 62.89 -0.54
N ASN A 30 12.27 63.73 -1.22
CA ASN A 30 12.09 65.17 -1.11
C ASN A 30 10.72 65.50 -1.71
N ASN A 31 9.94 66.26 -0.95
CA ASN A 31 8.56 66.64 -1.20
C ASN A 31 8.24 66.97 -2.68
N SER A 32 7.70 65.99 -3.39
CA SER A 32 6.92 66.17 -4.61
C SER A 32 5.91 65.03 -4.68
N ALA A 33 4.62 65.38 -4.80
CA ALA A 33 3.52 64.43 -4.90
C ALA A 33 3.61 63.60 -6.19
N ALA A 34 4.42 62.56 -6.16
CA ALA A 34 4.41 61.49 -7.15
C ALA A 34 3.71 60.29 -6.51
N TYR A 35 2.56 59.91 -7.06
CA TYR A 35 1.92 58.62 -6.78
C TYR A 35 2.94 57.52 -7.08
N ILE A 36 3.34 56.75 -6.06
CA ILE A 36 4.07 55.50 -6.30
C ILE A 36 3.03 54.49 -6.80
N SER A 37 2.83 54.44 -8.12
CA SER A 37 2.11 53.35 -8.75
C SER A 37 3.07 52.17 -8.94
N ASP A 38 2.82 51.12 -8.18
CA ASP A 38 3.36 49.76 -8.29
C ASP A 38 4.85 49.56 -7.99
N ILE A 39 5.12 49.23 -6.73
CA ILE A 39 6.33 48.49 -6.37
C ILE A 39 6.11 47.01 -6.79
N SER A 40 6.53 46.66 -8.01
CA SER A 40 6.58 45.26 -8.44
C SER A 40 7.80 44.60 -7.79
N LEU A 41 7.59 43.96 -6.64
CA LEU A 41 8.57 43.02 -6.10
C LEU A 41 8.57 41.78 -7.00
N PRO A 42 9.74 41.25 -7.43
CA PRO A 42 9.76 40.00 -8.17
C PRO A 42 9.12 38.93 -7.29
N ALA A 43 8.02 38.33 -7.77
CA ALA A 43 7.39 37.21 -7.07
C ALA A 43 8.43 36.10 -6.92
N GLY A 44 8.87 35.85 -5.68
CA GLY A 44 9.73 34.73 -5.38
C GLY A 44 9.04 33.45 -5.87
N SER A 45 9.71 32.68 -6.72
CA SER A 45 9.15 31.43 -7.23
C SER A 45 8.96 30.46 -6.06
N LEU A 46 7.75 29.93 -5.91
CA LEU A 46 7.43 28.95 -4.86
C LEU A 46 8.29 27.69 -5.06
N VAL A 47 8.98 27.27 -4.00
CA VAL A 47 9.88 26.10 -4.04
C VAL A 47 9.06 24.83 -4.23
N ALA A 48 9.48 23.97 -5.16
CA ALA A 48 8.85 22.68 -5.36
C ALA A 48 9.09 21.77 -4.15
N PRO A 49 8.07 20.99 -3.71
CA PRO A 49 8.27 20.02 -2.65
C PRO A 49 9.25 18.92 -3.10
N VAL A 50 9.94 18.31 -2.15
CA VAL A 50 10.71 17.09 -2.39
C VAL A 50 9.83 15.90 -2.04
N ALA A 51 9.48 15.11 -3.05
CA ALA A 51 8.78 13.85 -2.85
C ALA A 51 9.75 12.81 -2.28
N THR A 52 9.29 12.03 -1.32
CA THR A 52 10.10 11.05 -0.57
C THR A 52 9.60 9.63 -0.85
N ALA A 53 10.20 8.59 -0.27
CA ALA A 53 9.70 7.23 -0.47
C ALA A 53 8.26 7.09 0.03
N GLY A 54 7.39 6.45 -0.77
CA GLY A 54 6.04 6.12 -0.31
C GLY A 54 6.06 5.04 0.77
N SER A 55 4.98 4.93 1.53
CA SER A 55 4.82 4.01 2.66
C SER A 55 3.46 3.31 2.61
N GLY A 56 3.22 2.34 3.51
CA GLY A 56 1.89 1.68 3.60
C GLY A 56 1.44 0.95 2.32
N ALA A 57 2.41 0.61 1.48
CA ALA A 57 2.24 -0.08 0.21
C ALA A 57 1.46 -1.39 0.35
N THR A 58 0.37 -1.51 -0.40
CA THR A 58 -0.31 -2.79 -0.66
C THR A 58 -0.51 -2.96 -2.16
N GLU A 59 -1.28 -3.96 -2.55
CA GLU A 59 -1.64 -4.26 -3.94
C GLU A 59 -2.48 -3.17 -4.59
N THR A 60 -3.33 -2.53 -3.81
CA THR A 60 -4.33 -1.58 -4.29
C THR A 60 -4.16 -0.19 -3.71
N GLN A 61 -3.10 0.04 -2.92
CA GLN A 61 -2.81 1.35 -2.39
C GLN A 61 -1.31 1.64 -2.13
N ILE A 62 -1.02 2.93 -1.99
CA ILE A 62 0.22 3.47 -1.42
C ILE A 62 -0.05 4.80 -0.74
N THR A 63 0.65 5.08 0.36
CA THR A 63 0.76 6.42 0.91
C THR A 63 1.91 7.17 0.23
N ALA A 64 1.59 8.16 -0.61
CA ALA A 64 2.56 9.10 -1.15
C ALA A 64 3.03 10.06 -0.05
N ASN A 65 4.32 10.42 0.01
CA ASN A 65 4.92 11.24 1.06
C ASN A 65 5.82 12.34 0.46
N TRP A 66 5.81 13.54 1.04
CA TRP A 66 6.68 14.64 0.61
C TRP A 66 7.04 15.58 1.77
N ASN A 67 8.09 16.38 1.59
CA ASN A 67 8.47 17.42 2.54
C ASN A 67 7.64 18.69 2.36
N THR A 68 7.53 19.49 3.42
CA THR A 68 6.91 20.82 3.33
C THR A 68 7.74 21.76 2.45
N SER A 69 7.05 22.66 1.76
CA SER A 69 7.65 23.80 1.05
C SER A 69 7.35 25.09 1.80
N VAL A 70 8.34 25.98 1.86
CA VAL A 70 8.19 27.29 2.50
C VAL A 70 7.11 28.09 1.76
N ASP A 71 6.22 28.75 2.50
CA ASP A 71 5.09 29.55 2.01
C ASP A 71 4.05 28.81 1.16
N ALA A 72 4.06 27.48 1.18
CA ALA A 72 2.99 26.68 0.59
C ALA A 72 1.74 26.71 1.47
N LEU A 73 0.58 26.93 0.85
CA LEU A 73 -0.72 26.84 1.49
C LEU A 73 -1.37 25.48 1.20
N HIS A 74 -1.25 24.98 -0.03
CA HIS A 74 -1.71 23.64 -0.38
C HIS A 74 -0.70 22.89 -1.25
N TYR A 75 -1.03 21.61 -1.48
CA TYR A 75 -0.32 20.74 -2.38
C TYR A 75 -1.30 20.10 -3.36
N HIS A 76 -0.81 19.84 -4.57
CA HIS A 76 -1.51 19.04 -5.56
C HIS A 76 -0.72 17.78 -5.90
N LEU A 77 -1.40 16.64 -5.85
CA LEU A 77 -0.86 15.32 -6.15
C LEU A 77 -1.25 14.88 -7.57
N ASP A 78 -0.24 14.45 -8.33
CA ASP A 78 -0.43 13.70 -9.57
C ASP A 78 0.01 12.24 -9.37
N VAL A 79 -0.78 11.28 -9.86
CA VAL A 79 -0.42 9.86 -9.92
C VAL A 79 -0.68 9.34 -11.33
N SER A 80 0.29 8.62 -11.89
CA SER A 80 0.26 8.15 -13.28
C SER A 80 0.83 6.73 -13.42
N THR A 81 0.39 6.00 -14.44
CA THR A 81 1.03 4.74 -14.90
C THR A 81 2.18 4.99 -15.88
N SER A 82 2.39 6.24 -16.28
CA SER A 82 3.45 6.67 -17.19
C SER A 82 4.40 7.62 -16.48
N ILE A 83 5.70 7.36 -16.58
CA ILE A 83 6.72 8.23 -16.00
C ILE A 83 6.67 9.67 -16.55
N GLY A 84 6.17 9.84 -17.78
CA GLY A 84 5.96 11.14 -18.41
C GLY A 84 4.65 11.83 -18.01
N PHE A 85 3.85 11.24 -17.11
CA PHE A 85 2.53 11.74 -16.71
C PHE A 85 1.57 11.93 -17.89
N GLY A 86 1.62 11.01 -18.87
CA GLY A 86 0.69 10.98 -20.01
C GLY A 86 -0.58 10.15 -19.78
N SER A 87 -0.64 9.38 -18.69
CA SER A 87 -1.78 8.50 -18.36
C SER A 87 -2.03 8.51 -16.85
N PHE A 88 -2.93 9.38 -16.41
CA PHE A 88 -3.19 9.58 -14.98
C PHE A 88 -4.11 8.49 -14.42
N VAL A 89 -3.90 8.14 -13.15
CA VAL A 89 -4.89 7.40 -12.38
C VAL A 89 -6.11 8.31 -12.21
N THR A 90 -7.31 7.76 -12.41
CA THR A 90 -8.57 8.52 -12.31
C THR A 90 -8.65 9.27 -10.97
N GLY A 91 -8.86 10.58 -11.04
CA GLY A 91 -8.93 11.46 -9.85
C GLY A 91 -7.59 11.98 -9.34
N PHE A 92 -6.46 11.54 -9.89
CA PHE A 92 -5.10 11.94 -9.48
C PHE A 92 -4.38 12.75 -10.57
N ASN A 93 -5.09 13.67 -11.22
CA ASN A 93 -4.49 14.70 -12.07
C ASN A 93 -4.83 16.05 -11.45
N ASN A 94 -3.85 16.69 -10.80
CA ASN A 94 -4.05 17.91 -10.00
C ASN A 94 -4.99 17.75 -8.81
N LEU A 95 -4.90 16.62 -8.10
CA LEU A 95 -5.71 16.42 -6.89
C LEU A 95 -5.23 17.38 -5.80
N ASP A 96 -6.06 18.33 -5.39
CA ASP A 96 -5.83 19.15 -4.20
C ASP A 96 -5.93 18.29 -2.94
N VAL A 97 -4.83 18.25 -2.18
CA VAL A 97 -4.71 17.53 -0.91
C VAL A 97 -4.54 18.48 0.28
N ASN A 98 -4.85 19.77 0.08
CA ASN A 98 -4.77 20.83 1.07
C ASN A 98 -3.33 20.90 1.66
N THR A 99 -3.19 21.12 2.96
CA THR A 99 -1.92 21.25 3.68
C THR A 99 -1.21 19.91 3.95
N ALA A 100 -1.76 18.79 3.51
CA ALA A 100 -1.21 17.47 3.82
C ALA A 100 0.20 17.29 3.21
N THR A 101 1.04 16.54 3.92
CA THR A 101 2.36 16.11 3.41
C THR A 101 2.40 14.62 3.05
N SER A 102 1.24 13.98 3.06
CA SER A 102 1.06 12.59 2.65
C SER A 102 -0.38 12.35 2.20
N TYR A 103 -0.58 11.39 1.30
CA TYR A 103 -1.93 11.00 0.86
C TYR A 103 -2.01 9.50 0.55
N ASN A 104 -3.06 8.82 1.04
CA ASN A 104 -3.31 7.41 0.72
C ASN A 104 -4.02 7.28 -0.63
N VAL A 105 -3.27 6.89 -1.66
CA VAL A 105 -3.75 6.61 -3.00
C VAL A 105 -4.31 5.19 -3.01
N THR A 106 -5.61 5.03 -3.25
CA THR A 106 -6.30 3.72 -3.29
C THR A 106 -6.86 3.42 -4.67
N GLY A 107 -7.38 2.20 -4.88
CA GLY A 107 -7.97 1.77 -6.16
C GLY A 107 -6.92 1.47 -7.24
N LEU A 108 -5.68 1.24 -6.84
CA LEU A 108 -4.60 0.87 -7.76
C LEU A 108 -4.78 -0.56 -8.26
N SER A 109 -4.35 -0.80 -9.49
CA SER A 109 -4.22 -2.14 -10.04
C SER A 109 -2.93 -2.76 -9.52
N CYS A 110 -3.03 -4.02 -9.12
CA CYS A 110 -1.90 -4.75 -8.59
C CYS A 110 -0.89 -5.12 -9.68
N GLY A 111 0.38 -5.33 -9.30
CA GLY A 111 1.50 -5.58 -10.22
C GLY A 111 1.77 -4.46 -11.24
N THR A 112 1.20 -3.28 -11.02
CA THR A 112 1.32 -2.14 -11.92
C THR A 112 2.31 -1.14 -11.33
N THR A 113 3.20 -0.62 -12.16
CA THR A 113 4.10 0.47 -11.76
C THR A 113 3.39 1.80 -11.88
N TYR A 114 3.41 2.57 -10.80
CA TYR A 114 2.89 3.92 -10.71
C TYR A 114 4.00 4.91 -10.42
N TYR A 115 3.75 6.14 -10.81
CA TYR A 115 4.61 7.29 -10.61
C TYR A 115 3.79 8.37 -9.93
N TYR A 116 4.36 9.04 -8.95
CA TYR A 116 3.73 10.23 -8.37
C TYR A 116 4.70 11.39 -8.28
N ARG A 117 4.14 12.59 -8.33
CA ARG A 117 4.82 13.86 -8.11
C ARG A 117 3.86 14.83 -7.45
N VAL A 118 4.42 15.85 -6.81
CA VAL A 118 3.65 16.83 -6.04
C VAL A 118 4.09 18.22 -6.45
N ARG A 119 3.18 19.18 -6.41
CA ARG A 119 3.46 20.61 -6.51
C ARG A 119 2.86 21.34 -5.32
N ALA A 120 3.50 22.42 -4.91
CA ALA A 120 2.97 23.32 -3.91
C ALA A 120 2.26 24.50 -4.60
N ASP A 121 1.26 25.07 -3.94
CA ASP A 121 0.64 26.33 -4.34
C ASP A 121 0.44 27.25 -3.14
N ASN A 122 0.35 28.54 -3.43
CA ASN A 122 -0.16 29.56 -2.54
C ASN A 122 -1.07 30.50 -3.33
N THR A 123 -1.52 31.58 -2.70
CA THR A 123 -2.46 32.53 -3.30
C THR A 123 -2.01 33.15 -4.62
N CYS A 124 -0.70 33.18 -4.88
CA CYS A 124 -0.14 33.91 -6.02
C CYS A 124 0.61 33.01 -7.01
N ASN A 125 1.10 31.85 -6.56
CA ASN A 125 2.03 31.05 -7.33
C ASN A 125 1.78 29.55 -7.15
N THR A 126 2.13 28.80 -8.18
CA THR A 126 2.29 27.35 -8.13
C THR A 126 3.75 27.02 -8.41
N SER A 127 4.32 26.09 -7.65
CA SER A 127 5.70 25.64 -7.84
C SER A 127 5.83 24.82 -9.12
N SER A 128 7.08 24.55 -9.52
CA SER A 128 7.37 23.41 -10.40
C SER A 128 6.97 22.08 -9.73
N ASN A 129 6.86 21.01 -10.51
CA ASN A 129 6.67 19.67 -9.94
C ASN A 129 7.92 19.21 -9.17
N SER A 130 7.72 18.37 -8.16
CA SER A 130 8.76 17.65 -7.44
C SER A 130 9.55 16.69 -8.34
N ASN A 131 10.57 16.05 -7.76
CA ASN A 131 11.08 14.78 -8.28
C ASN A 131 9.96 13.73 -8.40
N ILE A 132 10.14 12.78 -9.31
CA ILE A 132 9.21 11.68 -9.51
C ILE A 132 9.58 10.54 -8.57
N ILE A 133 8.59 9.99 -7.88
CA ILE A 133 8.74 8.74 -7.14
C ILE A 133 8.11 7.62 -7.96
N THR A 134 8.89 6.55 -8.16
CA THR A 134 8.42 5.31 -8.79
C THR A 134 8.03 4.34 -7.69
N TYR A 135 6.88 3.69 -7.84
CA TYR A 135 6.41 2.64 -6.96
C TYR A 135 5.77 1.52 -7.76
N ALA A 136 6.04 0.27 -7.37
CA ALA A 136 5.34 -0.90 -7.90
C ALA A 136 4.35 -1.40 -6.85
N SER A 137 3.07 -1.53 -7.20
CA SER A 137 2.12 -2.22 -6.32
C SER A 137 2.59 -3.64 -6.04
N ALA A 138 2.49 -4.09 -4.79
CA ALA A 138 2.94 -5.41 -4.37
C ALA A 138 2.29 -6.49 -5.24
N VAL A 139 3.03 -7.50 -5.73
CA VAL A 139 2.55 -8.49 -6.73
C VAL A 139 1.92 -9.75 -6.13
N ASN A 140 2.05 -9.97 -4.82
CA ASN A 140 1.96 -11.31 -4.23
C ASN A 140 0.56 -11.95 -4.15
N ALA A 141 -0.54 -11.21 -4.30
CA ALA A 141 -1.91 -11.75 -4.33
C ALA A 141 -2.75 -11.32 -5.55
N CYS A 142 -2.17 -10.65 -6.56
CA CYS A 142 -2.86 -10.44 -7.85
C CYS A 142 -2.63 -11.55 -8.87
N ASN A 143 -1.73 -12.48 -8.57
CA ASN A 143 -1.67 -13.74 -9.27
C ASN A 143 -2.70 -14.76 -8.74
N CYS A 144 -3.52 -14.40 -7.74
CA CYS A 144 -4.61 -15.26 -7.35
C CYS A 144 -5.55 -15.44 -8.55
N LEU A 145 -5.61 -16.67 -9.06
CA LEU A 145 -6.62 -17.06 -10.02
C LEU A 145 -7.99 -16.79 -9.41
N ASN A 146 -9.02 -16.55 -10.22
CA ASN A 146 -10.41 -16.50 -9.70
C ASN A 146 -10.85 -17.87 -9.18
N THR A 147 -10.31 -18.93 -9.79
CA THR A 147 -10.55 -20.30 -9.44
C THR A 147 -9.31 -21.15 -9.64
N ILE A 148 -9.17 -22.22 -8.86
CA ILE A 148 -8.26 -23.32 -9.16
C ILE A 148 -9.08 -24.54 -9.52
N THR A 149 -8.61 -25.33 -10.49
CA THR A 149 -9.18 -26.65 -10.79
C THR A 149 -8.21 -27.70 -10.29
N ASP A 150 -8.69 -28.55 -9.40
CA ASP A 150 -7.93 -29.68 -8.90
C ASP A 150 -7.78 -30.73 -10.01
N SER A 151 -6.53 -30.99 -10.40
CA SER A 151 -6.21 -31.91 -11.50
C SER A 151 -6.58 -33.37 -11.20
N ARG A 152 -6.85 -33.72 -9.94
CA ARG A 152 -7.13 -35.10 -9.53
C ARG A 152 -8.57 -35.52 -9.79
N ASP A 153 -9.52 -34.59 -9.64
CA ASP A 153 -10.95 -34.86 -9.70
C ASP A 153 -11.74 -33.82 -10.52
N SER A 154 -11.04 -32.87 -11.15
CA SER A 154 -11.62 -31.75 -11.90
C SER A 154 -12.54 -30.85 -11.06
N LYS A 155 -12.42 -30.87 -9.73
CA LYS A 155 -13.19 -29.99 -8.86
C LYS A 155 -12.62 -28.58 -8.95
N THR A 156 -13.49 -27.61 -9.25
CA THR A 156 -13.12 -26.19 -9.27
C THR A 156 -13.47 -25.54 -7.93
N TYR A 157 -12.52 -24.79 -7.39
CA TYR A 157 -12.64 -24.03 -6.15
C TYR A 157 -12.47 -22.56 -6.44
N ASN A 158 -13.30 -21.72 -5.83
CA ASN A 158 -13.12 -20.28 -5.91
C ASN A 158 -11.97 -19.86 -5.00
N ILE A 159 -11.21 -18.87 -5.46
CA ILE A 159 -10.09 -18.32 -4.71
C ILE A 159 -10.41 -16.87 -4.36
N ILE A 160 -9.98 -16.46 -3.18
CA ILE A 160 -10.04 -15.09 -2.72
C ILE A 160 -8.66 -14.63 -2.28
N ALA A 161 -8.28 -13.42 -2.68
CA ALA A 161 -7.09 -12.77 -2.17
C ALA A 161 -7.39 -12.16 -0.79
N ILE A 162 -6.57 -12.48 0.21
CA ILE A 162 -6.62 -11.84 1.53
C ILE A 162 -5.19 -11.45 1.92
N GLY A 163 -4.92 -10.13 1.97
CA GLY A 163 -3.57 -9.61 2.16
C GLY A 163 -2.67 -9.99 0.98
N THR A 164 -1.55 -10.64 1.27
CA THR A 164 -0.54 -11.09 0.29
C THR A 164 -0.64 -12.57 -0.08
N GLN A 165 -1.73 -13.25 0.31
CA GLN A 165 -1.92 -14.69 0.11
C GLN A 165 -3.25 -14.99 -0.60
N CYS A 166 -3.24 -16.05 -1.40
CA CYS A 166 -4.42 -16.62 -2.04
C CYS A 166 -5.04 -17.71 -1.16
N TRP A 167 -6.34 -17.61 -0.90
CA TRP A 167 -7.07 -18.54 -0.06
C TRP A 167 -8.19 -19.20 -0.86
N MET A 168 -8.40 -20.50 -0.67
CA MET A 168 -9.62 -21.15 -1.14
C MET A 168 -10.82 -20.58 -0.38
N LYS A 169 -11.90 -20.26 -1.09
CA LYS A 169 -13.16 -19.80 -0.49
C LYS A 169 -13.95 -20.96 0.12
N GLU A 170 -13.75 -22.17 -0.40
CA GLU A 170 -14.41 -23.38 0.05
C GLU A 170 -13.45 -24.37 0.72
N ASN A 171 -14.00 -25.23 1.58
CA ASN A 171 -13.27 -26.35 2.16
C ASN A 171 -12.85 -27.36 1.09
N LEU A 172 -11.67 -27.94 1.26
CA LEU A 172 -11.13 -29.00 0.42
C LEU A 172 -12.05 -30.23 0.39
N LYS A 173 -12.19 -30.85 -0.79
CA LYS A 173 -13.06 -32.01 -1.06
C LYS A 173 -12.31 -33.15 -1.77
N ALA A 174 -11.00 -33.25 -1.57
CA ALA A 174 -10.16 -34.29 -2.15
C ALA A 174 -10.50 -35.68 -1.58
N THR A 175 -10.73 -36.66 -2.46
CA THR A 175 -10.88 -38.09 -2.13
C THR A 175 -9.66 -38.92 -2.58
N VAL A 176 -8.68 -38.26 -3.18
CA VAL A 176 -7.46 -38.84 -3.74
C VAL A 176 -6.26 -37.90 -3.48
N TYR A 177 -5.07 -38.47 -3.30
CA TYR A 177 -3.81 -37.72 -3.23
C TYR A 177 -3.34 -37.24 -4.62
N LYS A 178 -2.28 -36.41 -4.70
CA LYS A 178 -1.74 -35.90 -5.98
C LYS A 178 -1.30 -37.00 -6.96
N ASN A 179 -0.89 -38.15 -6.45
CA ASN A 179 -0.53 -39.33 -7.24
C ASN A 179 -1.74 -40.23 -7.57
N SER A 180 -2.97 -39.74 -7.36
CA SER A 180 -4.22 -40.45 -7.58
C SER A 180 -4.48 -41.66 -6.68
N VAL A 181 -3.68 -41.88 -5.63
CA VAL A 181 -3.98 -42.90 -4.60
C VAL A 181 -5.21 -42.46 -3.81
N ALA A 182 -6.17 -43.37 -3.65
CA ALA A 182 -7.41 -43.10 -2.92
C ALA A 182 -7.14 -42.84 -1.43
N ILE A 183 -7.87 -41.86 -0.89
CA ILE A 183 -7.97 -41.62 0.54
C ILE A 183 -9.21 -42.39 1.01
N PRO A 184 -9.12 -43.40 1.87
CA PRO A 184 -10.29 -44.14 2.34
C PRO A 184 -11.25 -43.26 3.14
N GLN A 185 -12.56 -43.46 2.92
CA GLN A 185 -13.58 -42.94 3.82
C GLN A 185 -13.71 -43.88 5.03
N ILE A 186 -13.45 -43.37 6.23
CA ILE A 186 -13.55 -44.16 7.46
C ILE A 186 -14.54 -43.50 8.42
N THR A 187 -15.56 -44.26 8.84
CA THR A 187 -16.59 -43.82 9.79
C THR A 187 -16.50 -44.49 11.15
N ASP A 188 -15.73 -45.57 11.26
CA ASP A 188 -15.46 -46.27 12.52
C ASP A 188 -14.30 -45.61 13.28
N ASN A 189 -14.51 -45.29 14.56
CA ASN A 189 -13.52 -44.58 15.37
C ASN A 189 -12.24 -45.37 15.63
N THR A 190 -12.34 -46.71 15.68
CA THR A 190 -11.18 -47.58 15.93
C THR A 190 -10.30 -47.64 14.69
N LEU A 191 -10.92 -47.81 13.51
CA LEU A 191 -10.21 -47.79 12.24
C LEU A 191 -9.64 -46.40 11.93
N TRP A 192 -10.35 -45.33 12.30
CA TRP A 192 -9.88 -43.96 12.14
C TRP A 192 -8.58 -43.69 12.91
N ALA A 193 -8.52 -44.17 14.16
CA ALA A 193 -7.34 -44.02 15.01
C ALA A 193 -6.18 -44.92 14.59
N ALA A 194 -6.47 -46.07 13.98
CA ALA A 194 -5.47 -47.05 13.55
C ALA A 194 -4.89 -46.78 12.14
N ASP A 195 -5.57 -45.98 11.31
CA ASP A 195 -5.12 -45.70 9.95
C ASP A 195 -3.78 -44.94 9.95
N ALA A 196 -2.80 -45.49 9.25
CA ALA A 196 -1.46 -44.92 9.08
C ALA A 196 -1.25 -44.25 7.70
N THR A 197 -2.22 -44.38 6.80
CA THR A 197 -2.08 -43.94 5.40
C THR A 197 -2.80 -42.62 5.11
N GLY A 198 -3.74 -42.25 5.96
CA GLY A 198 -4.60 -41.09 5.85
C GLY A 198 -6.02 -41.47 5.44
N ALA A 199 -7.00 -40.81 6.05
CA ALA A 199 -8.42 -41.05 5.84
C ALA A 199 -9.22 -39.74 5.83
N TYR A 200 -10.40 -39.80 5.22
CA TYR A 200 -11.38 -38.72 5.30
C TYR A 200 -12.73 -39.21 5.85
N SER A 201 -13.52 -38.30 6.40
CA SER A 201 -14.92 -38.51 6.77
C SER A 201 -15.68 -37.20 6.61
N CYS A 202 -16.95 -37.18 6.99
CA CYS A 202 -17.79 -35.99 7.00
C CYS A 202 -18.51 -35.86 8.33
N PHE A 203 -19.05 -34.67 8.60
CA PHE A 203 -19.82 -34.44 9.81
C PHE A 203 -20.93 -35.50 9.99
N ASN A 204 -21.07 -36.03 11.21
CA ASN A 204 -21.97 -37.15 11.55
C ASN A 204 -21.79 -38.41 10.69
N ASN A 205 -20.59 -38.64 10.13
CA ASN A 205 -20.29 -39.78 9.26
C ASN A 205 -21.17 -39.86 7.98
N ASP A 206 -21.83 -38.78 7.59
CA ASP A 206 -22.71 -38.72 6.43
C ASP A 206 -22.12 -37.82 5.33
N CYS A 207 -21.30 -38.41 4.46
CA CYS A 207 -20.71 -37.67 3.34
C CYS A 207 -21.70 -37.34 2.22
N THR A 208 -22.80 -38.08 2.11
CA THR A 208 -23.83 -37.85 1.08
C THR A 208 -24.55 -36.54 1.33
N THR A 209 -24.94 -36.30 2.58
CA THR A 209 -25.69 -35.09 2.97
C THR A 209 -24.77 -33.95 3.38
N ASN A 210 -23.73 -34.24 4.18
CA ASN A 210 -22.94 -33.19 4.84
C ASN A 210 -21.66 -32.81 4.09
N GLY A 211 -21.15 -33.67 3.20
CA GLY A 211 -19.91 -33.41 2.46
C GLY A 211 -20.01 -32.19 1.53
N ALA A 212 -21.19 -31.94 0.96
CA ALA A 212 -21.41 -30.77 0.11
C ALA A 212 -21.45 -29.46 0.91
N THR A 213 -22.15 -29.47 2.05
CA THR A 213 -22.45 -28.29 2.87
C THR A 213 -21.30 -27.88 3.77
N TYR A 214 -20.70 -28.84 4.48
CA TYR A 214 -19.70 -28.57 5.52
C TYR A 214 -18.27 -28.93 5.07
N GLY A 215 -18.12 -29.62 3.94
CA GLY A 215 -16.83 -30.12 3.46
C GLY A 215 -16.46 -31.47 4.08
N MET A 216 -15.20 -31.86 3.86
CA MET A 216 -14.65 -33.12 4.37
C MET A 216 -13.72 -32.86 5.58
N LEU A 217 -13.65 -33.85 6.46
CA LEU A 217 -12.73 -33.92 7.59
C LEU A 217 -11.60 -34.87 7.22
N TYR A 218 -10.36 -34.50 7.51
CA TYR A 218 -9.17 -35.30 7.23
C TYR A 218 -8.43 -35.61 8.53
N ASN A 219 -7.91 -36.82 8.67
CA ASN A 219 -7.02 -37.14 9.78
C ASN A 219 -5.62 -36.56 9.56
N LEU A 220 -4.80 -36.58 10.61
CA LEU A 220 -3.43 -36.07 10.55
C LEU A 220 -2.60 -36.77 9.45
N ASN A 221 -2.74 -38.09 9.34
CA ASN A 221 -2.00 -38.88 8.36
C ASN A 221 -2.30 -38.47 6.92
N ALA A 222 -3.54 -38.06 6.61
CA ALA A 222 -3.90 -37.54 5.29
C ALA A 222 -3.28 -36.16 5.02
N VAL A 223 -3.28 -35.28 6.03
CA VAL A 223 -2.71 -33.93 5.93
C VAL A 223 -1.20 -33.96 5.76
N THR A 224 -0.50 -34.90 6.43
CA THR A 224 0.96 -35.03 6.39
C THR A 224 1.47 -36.07 5.39
N ASN A 225 0.58 -36.69 4.61
CA ASN A 225 0.98 -37.71 3.65
C ASN A 225 1.96 -37.13 2.61
N ALA A 226 3.05 -37.84 2.34
CA ALA A 226 4.08 -37.41 1.37
C ALA A 226 3.54 -37.23 -0.06
N ASN A 227 2.45 -37.90 -0.42
CA ASN A 227 1.79 -37.74 -1.71
C ASN A 227 1.03 -36.41 -1.84
N GLY A 228 0.82 -35.68 -0.73
CA GLY A 228 0.20 -34.35 -0.70
C GLY A 228 -1.31 -34.36 -0.97
N ILE A 229 -2.05 -33.57 -0.17
CA ILE A 229 -3.51 -33.48 -0.27
C ILE A 229 -4.03 -32.18 -0.89
N CYS A 230 -3.25 -31.10 -0.88
CA CYS A 230 -3.68 -29.81 -1.43
C CYS A 230 -3.54 -29.77 -2.96
N PRO A 231 -4.46 -29.13 -3.71
CA PRO A 231 -4.27 -28.88 -5.13
C PRO A 231 -3.00 -28.06 -5.40
N THR A 232 -2.48 -28.11 -6.62
CA THR A 232 -1.41 -27.20 -7.06
C THR A 232 -2.01 -25.82 -7.34
N GLY A 233 -1.46 -24.77 -6.75
CA GLY A 233 -1.88 -23.38 -6.89
C GLY A 233 -0.73 -22.43 -6.65
#